data_AF-K9AQX2-F1
#
_entry.id   AF-K9AQX2-F1
#
_cell.length_a   1.000
_cell.length_b   1.000
_cell.length_c   1.000
_cell.angle_alpha   90.00
_cell.angle_beta   90.00
_cell.angle_gamma   90.00
#
_symmetry.space_group_name_H-M   'P 1'
#
loop_
_entity.id
_entity.type
_entity.pdbx_description
1 polymer ?
#
loop_
_entity_poly.entity_id
_entity_poly.type
_entity_poly.pdbx_seq_one_letter_code
_entity_poly.pdbx_strand_id
1 'polypeptide(L)'
;MNRSGKLLKNKVSASIVSFTSNGKMAIVLKGEMPKKPLQIILSNTNNFEKDPSKKSYITVWGKDQEINYNGVAFTINPKAENVKIDKTISQDMYMKDLYATAFGNAEIKKFNDDMKDSKKNYSRLDTKKKEYQRRIKQINKSLGKKNNDFKQDEHTNSQKETSYTTDDYDNMDTETMSNNDLKSVRNSLINEYQSIKQQMKDEKNNQKAIQNSIDQLNDLMDDMDNLTTLSHNYKWLQDK
;
A
#
# COMPACT_ATOMS: atom_id res chain seq x y z
N MET A 1 -11.69 26.89 -36.74
CA MET A 1 -12.69 25.90 -37.20
C MET A 1 -13.02 24.96 -36.05
N ASN A 2 -14.19 25.13 -35.42
CA ASN A 2 -14.67 24.27 -34.34
C ASN A 2 -15.02 22.89 -34.90
N ARG A 3 -14.25 21.86 -34.53
CA ARG A 3 -14.59 20.46 -34.85
C ARG A 3 -15.62 19.97 -33.83
N SER A 4 -16.90 20.10 -34.18
CA SER A 4 -18.00 19.48 -33.45
C SER A 4 -17.90 17.94 -33.60
N GLY A 5 -17.51 17.25 -32.53
CA GLY A 5 -17.54 15.79 -32.45
C GLY A 5 -18.96 15.26 -32.66
N LYS A 6 -19.12 14.15 -33.40
CA LYS A 6 -20.41 13.45 -33.54
C LYS A 6 -20.69 12.65 -32.27
N LEU A 7 -21.91 12.78 -31.74
CA LEU A 7 -22.47 11.83 -30.76
C LEU A 7 -22.51 10.44 -31.42
N LEU A 8 -21.91 9.44 -30.76
CA LEU A 8 -21.92 8.06 -31.23
C LEU A 8 -23.36 7.48 -31.17
N LYS A 9 -23.73 6.71 -32.19
CA LYS A 9 -24.97 5.90 -32.19
C LYS A 9 -24.87 4.79 -31.12
N ASN A 10 -25.41 5.05 -29.94
CA ASN A 10 -26.07 4.13 -29.00
C ASN A 10 -25.35 2.84 -28.51
N LYS A 11 -24.02 2.75 -28.36
CA LYS A 11 -23.38 1.50 -27.85
C LYS A 11 -22.37 1.62 -26.70
N VAL A 12 -22.08 2.83 -26.21
CA VAL A 12 -21.15 3.03 -25.09
C VAL A 12 -21.79 3.94 -24.05
N SER A 13 -21.97 3.44 -22.82
CA SER A 13 -22.40 4.18 -21.63
C SER A 13 -21.22 4.31 -20.66
N ALA A 14 -20.77 5.54 -20.38
CA ALA A 14 -19.82 5.77 -19.29
C ALA A 14 -20.56 5.85 -17.95
N SER A 15 -20.10 5.07 -16.98
CA SER A 15 -20.40 5.29 -15.56
C SER A 15 -19.11 5.74 -14.90
N ILE A 16 -18.90 7.05 -14.83
CA ILE A 16 -17.69 7.58 -14.17
C ILE A 16 -17.91 7.45 -12.68
N VAL A 17 -17.07 6.66 -12.02
CA VAL A 17 -17.09 6.56 -10.56
C VAL A 17 -15.77 7.03 -10.01
N SER A 18 -15.79 8.23 -9.41
CA SER A 18 -14.63 8.82 -8.78
C SER A 18 -14.63 8.46 -7.29
N PHE A 19 -13.61 7.74 -6.85
CA PHE A 19 -13.51 7.22 -5.49
C PHE A 19 -12.56 8.09 -4.65
N THR A 20 -12.93 9.35 -4.42
CA THR A 20 -11.99 10.42 -4.02
C THR A 20 -11.53 10.42 -2.55
N SER A 21 -11.75 9.38 -1.75
CA SER A 21 -11.37 9.41 -0.32
C SER A 21 -9.85 9.27 -0.07
N ASN A 22 -9.08 8.75 -1.02
CA ASN A 22 -7.63 8.51 -0.87
C ASN A 22 -6.75 9.17 -1.96
N GLY A 23 -7.31 10.11 -2.72
CA GLY A 23 -6.61 10.79 -3.82
C GLY A 23 -6.43 9.95 -5.09
N LYS A 24 -6.97 8.72 -5.14
CA LYS A 24 -7.03 7.90 -6.35
C LYS A 24 -8.39 8.04 -7.03
N MET A 25 -8.42 7.96 -8.35
CA MET A 25 -9.64 8.02 -9.16
C MET A 25 -9.62 6.86 -10.15
N ALA A 26 -10.73 6.13 -10.27
CA ALA A 26 -10.97 5.22 -11.37
C ALA A 26 -11.97 5.87 -12.33
N ILE A 27 -11.91 5.50 -13.60
CA ILE A 27 -12.95 5.85 -14.57
C ILE A 27 -13.40 4.54 -15.19
N VAL A 28 -14.65 4.15 -14.92
CA VAL A 28 -15.21 2.93 -15.48
C VAL A 28 -16.02 3.24 -16.73
N LEU A 29 -15.71 2.57 -17.83
CA LEU A 29 -16.39 2.75 -19.10
C LEU A 29 -17.06 1.44 -19.51
N LYS A 30 -18.36 1.47 -19.81
CA LYS A 30 -19.08 0.30 -20.30
C LYS A 30 -19.45 0.47 -21.77
N GLY A 31 -19.02 -0.49 -22.60
CA GLY A 31 -19.43 -0.59 -23.99
C GLY A 31 -18.32 -1.11 -24.89
N GLU A 32 -18.63 -1.22 -26.18
CA GLU A 32 -17.62 -1.54 -27.20
C GLU A 32 -16.64 -0.36 -27.34
N MET A 33 -15.50 -0.44 -26.66
CA MET A 33 -14.46 0.58 -26.74
C MET A 33 -13.91 0.63 -28.18
N PRO A 34 -13.89 1.81 -28.83
CA PRO A 34 -13.28 1.92 -30.15
C PRO A 34 -11.80 1.60 -30.08
N LYS A 35 -11.19 1.13 -31.18
CA LYS A 35 -9.74 0.86 -31.23
C LYS A 35 -8.88 2.13 -31.14
N LYS A 36 -9.47 3.29 -31.41
CA LYS A 36 -8.81 4.60 -31.33
C LYS A 36 -8.85 5.12 -29.89
N PRO A 37 -7.87 5.94 -29.46
CA PRO A 37 -7.96 6.68 -28.21
C PRO A 37 -9.30 7.41 -28.07
N LEU A 38 -9.74 7.56 -26.83
CA LEU A 38 -10.89 8.37 -26.44
C LEU A 38 -10.44 9.56 -25.62
N GLN A 39 -11.19 10.66 -25.68
CA GLN A 39 -11.01 11.77 -24.77
C GLN A 39 -12.27 11.98 -23.94
N ILE A 40 -12.09 12.05 -22.62
CA ILE A 40 -13.12 12.34 -21.63
C ILE A 40 -12.86 13.73 -21.08
N ILE A 41 -13.90 14.54 -20.97
CA ILE A 41 -13.85 15.84 -20.31
C ILE A 41 -14.74 15.75 -19.07
N LEU A 42 -14.14 15.92 -17.90
CA LEU A 42 -14.86 16.12 -16.65
C LEU A 42 -15.09 17.62 -16.48
N SER A 43 -16.34 18.05 -16.45
CA SER A 43 -16.73 19.45 -16.29
C SER A 43 -17.40 19.66 -14.93
N ASN A 44 -17.05 20.73 -14.22
CA ASN A 44 -17.78 21.22 -13.06
C ASN A 44 -18.57 22.48 -13.46
N THR A 45 -19.90 22.37 -13.40
CA THR A 45 -20.82 23.46 -13.75
C THR A 45 -21.29 24.29 -12.56
N ASN A 46 -20.91 23.91 -11.32
CA ASN A 46 -21.47 24.51 -10.10
C ASN A 46 -20.68 25.71 -9.58
N ASN A 47 -19.40 25.86 -9.96
CA ASN A 47 -18.56 27.01 -9.63
C ASN A 47 -18.07 27.68 -10.90
N PHE A 48 -18.82 28.65 -11.41
CA PHE A 48 -18.33 29.57 -12.43
C PHE A 48 -17.38 30.59 -11.79
N GLU A 49 -16.16 30.74 -12.30
CA GLU A 49 -15.57 32.07 -12.28
C GLU A 49 -16.49 32.95 -13.13
N LYS A 50 -17.27 33.83 -12.49
CA LYS A 50 -18.17 34.79 -13.15
C LYS A 50 -17.40 35.92 -13.87
N ASP A 51 -16.08 35.78 -14.01
CA ASP A 51 -15.24 36.80 -14.63
C ASP A 51 -15.03 36.48 -16.12
N PRO A 52 -15.77 37.14 -17.04
CA PRO A 52 -15.63 36.93 -18.47
C PRO A 52 -14.25 37.33 -19.02
N SER A 53 -13.36 37.93 -18.21
CA SER A 53 -12.00 38.28 -18.60
C SER A 53 -11.00 37.12 -18.45
N LYS A 54 -11.33 36.06 -17.70
CA LYS A 54 -10.47 34.89 -17.50
C LYS A 54 -10.81 33.78 -18.50
N LYS A 55 -9.94 33.61 -19.49
CA LYS A 55 -9.99 32.49 -20.42
C LYS A 55 -9.45 31.23 -19.76
N SER A 56 -10.30 30.22 -19.58
CA SER A 56 -9.87 28.88 -19.16
C SER A 56 -9.59 28.03 -20.40
N TYR A 57 -8.56 27.19 -20.33
CA TYR A 57 -8.18 26.30 -21.43
C TYR A 57 -8.11 24.87 -20.95
N ILE A 58 -8.54 23.94 -21.81
CA ILE A 58 -8.29 22.51 -21.64
C ILE A 58 -7.57 21.96 -22.87
N THR A 59 -6.63 21.05 -22.65
CA THR A 59 -5.94 20.37 -23.74
C THR A 59 -6.79 19.21 -24.27
N VAL A 60 -7.39 19.42 -25.45
CA VAL A 60 -8.21 18.44 -26.17
C VAL A 60 -7.42 17.90 -27.35
N TRP A 61 -7.09 16.61 -27.37
CA TRP A 61 -6.25 15.98 -28.39
C TRP A 61 -4.91 16.69 -28.64
N GLY A 62 -4.25 17.12 -27.55
CA GLY A 62 -2.97 17.85 -27.63
C GLY A 62 -3.10 19.29 -28.13
N LYS A 63 -4.32 19.83 -28.22
CA LYS A 63 -4.58 21.22 -28.61
C LYS A 63 -5.36 21.93 -27.51
N ASP A 64 -4.89 23.10 -27.12
CA ASP A 64 -5.59 23.91 -26.14
C ASP A 64 -6.88 24.47 -26.75
N GLN A 65 -7.99 24.26 -26.04
CA GLN A 65 -9.31 24.76 -26.39
C GLN A 65 -9.78 25.69 -25.29
N GLU A 66 -10.16 26.91 -25.67
CA GLU A 66 -10.79 27.87 -24.78
C GLU A 66 -12.17 27.34 -24.36
N ILE A 67 -12.42 27.32 -23.05
CA ILE A 67 -13.67 26.86 -22.45
C ILE A 67 -14.20 27.88 -21.45
N ASN A 68 -15.52 27.87 -21.28
CA ASN A 68 -16.26 28.73 -20.35
C ASN A 68 -16.73 27.96 -19.09
N TYR A 69 -16.10 26.84 -18.78
CA TYR A 69 -16.37 26.01 -17.60
C TYR A 69 -15.05 25.55 -16.99
N ASN A 70 -15.09 25.14 -15.72
CA ASN A 70 -13.97 24.44 -15.11
C ASN A 70 -14.00 22.99 -15.59
N GLY A 71 -12.91 22.52 -16.20
CA GLY A 71 -12.86 21.15 -16.67
C GLY A 71 -11.44 20.61 -16.78
N VAL A 72 -11.36 19.28 -16.80
CA VAL A 72 -10.12 18.54 -17.04
C VAL A 72 -10.38 17.51 -18.13
N ALA A 73 -9.48 17.44 -19.10
CA ALA A 73 -9.55 16.49 -20.19
C ALA A 73 -8.54 15.34 -19.97
N PHE A 74 -9.00 14.10 -20.13
CA PHE A 74 -8.21 12.88 -20.03
C PHE A 74 -8.26 12.12 -21.34
N THR A 75 -7.12 11.66 -21.81
CA THR A 75 -7.06 10.76 -22.97
C THR A 75 -6.94 9.33 -22.49
N ILE A 76 -7.90 8.48 -22.85
CA ILE A 76 -7.87 7.04 -22.60
C ILE A 76 -7.45 6.36 -23.88
N ASN A 77 -6.28 5.74 -23.88
CA ASN A 77 -5.85 4.89 -24.96
C ASN A 77 -6.25 3.43 -24.65
N PRO A 78 -7.17 2.81 -25.39
CA PRO A 78 -7.62 1.43 -25.15
C PRO A 78 -6.50 0.39 -25.17
N LYS A 79 -5.35 0.71 -25.76
CA LYS A 79 -4.16 -0.16 -25.82
C LYS A 79 -3.12 0.16 -24.73
N ALA A 80 -3.33 1.19 -23.91
CA ALA A 80 -2.40 1.51 -22.84
C ALA A 80 -2.52 0.49 -21.69
N GLU A 81 -1.41 0.25 -21.01
CA GLU A 81 -1.32 -0.74 -19.92
C GLU A 81 -2.27 -0.44 -18.75
N ASN A 82 -2.59 0.84 -18.55
CA ASN A 82 -3.52 1.29 -17.51
C ASN A 82 -5.00 1.15 -17.89
N VAL A 83 -5.32 0.58 -19.07
CA VAL A 83 -6.69 0.24 -19.46
C VAL A 83 -6.88 -1.27 -19.39
N LYS A 84 -7.68 -1.72 -18.43
CA LYS A 84 -8.01 -3.13 -18.25
C LYS A 84 -9.47 -3.38 -18.63
N ILE A 85 -9.69 -4.32 -19.54
CA ILE A 85 -11.03 -4.80 -19.86
C ILE A 85 -11.44 -5.80 -18.78
N ASP A 86 -12.47 -5.48 -18.01
CA ASP A 86 -13.05 -6.38 -17.01
C ASP A 86 -14.47 -6.77 -17.42
N LYS A 87 -14.69 -8.08 -17.65
CA LYS A 87 -15.98 -8.63 -18.08
C LYS A 87 -16.97 -8.79 -16.93
N THR A 88 -16.50 -8.68 -15.69
CA THR A 88 -17.36 -8.83 -14.50
C THR A 88 -18.20 -7.57 -14.23
N ILE A 89 -17.75 -6.41 -14.74
CA ILE A 89 -18.45 -5.14 -14.60
C ILE A 89 -19.71 -5.11 -15.46
N SER A 90 -20.88 -4.98 -14.83
CA SER A 90 -22.19 -4.89 -15.48
C SER A 90 -22.84 -3.51 -15.29
N GLN A 91 -23.99 -3.26 -15.93
CA GLN A 91 -24.72 -1.98 -15.76
C GLN A 91 -25.48 -1.93 -14.44
N ASP A 92 -25.89 -3.10 -13.96
CA ASP A 92 -26.81 -3.26 -12.83
C ASP A 92 -26.05 -3.64 -11.56
N MET A 93 -24.73 -3.43 -11.55
CA MET A 93 -23.86 -3.68 -10.41
C MET A 93 -24.06 -2.59 -9.35
N TYR A 94 -24.14 -2.98 -8.07
CA TYR A 94 -24.18 -2.02 -6.97
C TYR A 94 -22.89 -1.19 -6.93
N MET A 95 -22.96 0.03 -6.41
CA MET A 95 -21.81 0.93 -6.38
C MET A 95 -20.65 0.34 -5.56
N LYS A 96 -20.94 -0.33 -4.45
CA LYS A 96 -19.91 -1.07 -3.68
C LYS A 96 -19.21 -2.13 -4.51
N ASP A 97 -19.94 -2.89 -5.32
CA ASP A 97 -19.42 -3.99 -6.11
C ASP A 97 -18.57 -3.46 -7.27
N LEU A 98 -18.99 -2.32 -7.83
CA LEU A 98 -18.25 -1.59 -8.85
C LEU A 98 -16.95 -1.03 -8.28
N TYR A 99 -16.98 -0.46 -7.07
CA TYR A 99 -15.78 0.00 -6.38
C TYR A 99 -14.83 -1.13 -6.03
N ALA A 100 -15.36 -2.23 -5.47
CA ALA A 100 -14.62 -3.44 -5.15
C ALA A 100 -13.87 -3.95 -6.38
N THR A 101 -14.59 -4.13 -7.48
CA THR A 101 -14.06 -4.67 -8.73
C THR A 101 -13.02 -3.74 -9.37
N ALA A 102 -13.30 -2.44 -9.42
CA ALA A 102 -12.42 -1.47 -10.07
C ALA A 102 -11.16 -1.14 -9.24
N PHE A 103 -11.24 -1.24 -7.91
CA PHE A 103 -10.20 -0.74 -7.02
C PHE A 103 -10.05 -1.57 -5.73
N GLY A 104 -11.12 -1.72 -4.95
CA GLY A 104 -11.06 -2.23 -3.58
C GLY A 104 -10.37 -3.59 -3.46
N ASN A 105 -10.72 -4.54 -4.34
CA ASN A 105 -10.16 -5.89 -4.33
C ASN A 105 -8.64 -5.90 -4.57
N ALA A 106 -8.12 -5.00 -5.41
CA ALA A 106 -6.70 -4.92 -5.68
C ALA A 106 -5.91 -4.40 -4.47
N GLU A 107 -6.43 -3.38 -3.79
CA GLU A 107 -5.81 -2.86 -2.56
C GLU A 107 -5.94 -3.85 -1.39
N ILE A 108 -7.11 -4.48 -1.19
CA ILE A 108 -7.28 -5.53 -0.17
C ILE A 108 -6.28 -6.67 -0.41
N LYS A 109 -6.09 -7.09 -1.66
CA LYS A 109 -5.09 -8.10 -2.00
C LYS A 109 -3.69 -7.66 -1.60
N LYS A 110 -3.31 -6.42 -1.92
CA LYS A 110 -2.00 -5.87 -1.55
C LYS A 110 -1.81 -5.86 -0.03
N PHE A 111 -2.80 -5.39 0.74
CA PHE A 111 -2.74 -5.42 2.20
C PHE A 111 -2.63 -6.84 2.76
N ASN A 112 -3.31 -7.82 2.15
CA ASN A 112 -3.19 -9.21 2.55
C ASN A 112 -1.79 -9.79 2.27
N ASP A 113 -1.18 -9.42 1.14
CA ASP A 113 0.19 -9.80 0.82
C ASP A 113 1.18 -9.17 1.83
N ASP A 114 1.03 -7.87 2.13
CA ASP A 114 1.83 -7.16 3.14
C ASP A 114 1.67 -7.79 4.55
N MET A 115 0.44 -8.16 4.93
CA MET A 115 0.13 -8.86 6.18
C MET A 115 0.83 -10.22 6.26
N LYS A 116 0.86 -10.97 5.14
CA LYS A 116 1.51 -12.27 5.07
C LYS A 116 3.02 -12.15 5.25
N ASP A 117 3.65 -11.18 4.61
CA ASP A 117 5.08 -10.92 4.75
C ASP A 117 5.45 -10.45 6.15
N SER A 118 4.63 -9.57 6.74
CA SER A 118 4.75 -9.17 8.14
C SER A 118 4.70 -10.36 9.11
N LYS A 119 3.72 -11.27 8.96
CA LYS A 119 3.62 -12.48 9.78
C LYS A 119 4.84 -13.41 9.62
N LYS A 120 5.36 -13.52 8.40
CA LYS A 120 6.57 -14.30 8.12
C LYS A 120 7.79 -13.69 8.81
N ASN A 121 7.95 -12.38 8.79
CA ASN A 121 9.02 -11.68 9.49
C ASN A 121 8.90 -11.85 11.01
N TYR A 122 7.71 -11.71 11.57
CA TYR A 122 7.46 -11.97 12.99
C TYR A 122 7.88 -13.39 13.40
N SER A 123 7.53 -14.41 12.60
CA SER A 123 7.93 -15.79 12.86
C SER A 123 9.45 -15.98 12.82
N ARG A 124 10.15 -15.32 11.89
CA ARG A 124 11.63 -15.35 11.82
C ARG A 124 12.26 -14.71 13.06
N LEU A 125 11.74 -13.57 13.49
CA LEU A 125 12.17 -12.89 14.70
C LEU A 125 11.91 -13.74 15.95
N ASP A 126 10.78 -14.44 16.04
CA ASP A 126 10.49 -15.34 17.17
C ASP A 126 11.47 -16.52 17.24
N THR A 127 11.84 -17.11 16.10
CA THR A 127 12.88 -18.15 16.03
C THR A 127 14.22 -17.61 16.54
N LYS A 128 14.67 -16.46 16.03
CA LYS A 128 15.91 -15.83 16.49
C LYS A 128 15.88 -15.47 17.98
N LYS A 129 14.75 -14.95 18.47
CA LYS A 129 14.55 -14.68 19.91
C LYS A 129 14.74 -15.94 20.75
N LYS A 130 14.11 -17.06 20.35
CA LYS A 130 14.24 -18.35 21.04
C LYS A 130 15.67 -18.86 21.02
N GLU A 131 16.38 -18.66 19.92
CA GLU A 131 17.79 -19.01 19.79
C GLU A 131 18.67 -18.20 20.74
N TYR A 132 18.56 -16.86 20.75
CA TYR A 132 19.31 -16.04 21.71
C TYR A 132 18.94 -16.39 23.16
N GLN A 133 17.65 -16.67 23.43
CA GLN A 133 17.22 -17.12 24.74
C GLN A 133 17.89 -18.45 25.15
N ARG A 134 18.06 -19.39 24.22
CA ARG A 134 18.79 -20.65 24.45
C ARG A 134 20.27 -20.38 24.73
N ARG A 135 20.94 -19.58 23.89
CA ARG A 135 22.37 -19.26 24.03
C ARG A 135 22.66 -18.54 25.35
N ILE A 136 21.83 -17.56 25.74
CA ILE A 136 21.94 -16.86 27.04
C ILE A 136 21.79 -17.84 28.21
N LYS A 137 20.84 -18.79 28.14
CA LYS A 137 20.67 -19.82 29.18
C LYS A 137 21.88 -20.73 29.31
N GLN A 138 22.52 -21.09 28.20
CA GLN A 138 23.75 -21.90 28.22
C GLN A 138 24.88 -21.15 28.90
N ILE A 139 25.11 -19.88 28.54
CA ILE A 139 26.13 -19.05 29.18
C ILE A 139 25.82 -18.80 30.66
N ASN A 140 24.55 -18.59 31.01
CA ASN A 140 24.12 -18.47 32.40
C ASN A 140 24.52 -19.70 33.21
N LYS A 141 24.34 -20.92 32.67
CA LYS A 141 24.75 -22.16 33.33
C LYS A 141 26.27 -22.19 33.57
N SER A 142 27.07 -21.83 32.56
CA SER A 142 28.54 -21.79 32.69
C SER A 142 29.03 -20.75 33.69
N LEU A 143 28.34 -19.60 33.79
CA LEU A 143 28.61 -18.55 34.76
C LEU A 143 28.00 -18.79 36.16
N GLY A 144 27.32 -19.91 36.39
CA GLY A 144 26.61 -20.19 37.65
C GLY A 144 25.43 -19.25 37.93
N LYS A 145 24.90 -18.58 36.91
CA LYS A 145 23.75 -17.68 36.97
C LYS A 145 22.42 -18.41 36.81
N LYS A 146 21.34 -17.77 37.25
CA LYS A 146 19.98 -18.27 37.02
C LYS A 146 19.66 -18.31 35.52
N ASN A 147 18.99 -19.36 35.06
CA ASN A 147 18.60 -19.53 33.64
C ASN A 147 17.79 -18.36 33.07
N ASN A 148 17.03 -17.65 33.91
CA ASN A 148 16.21 -16.51 33.51
C ASN A 148 16.88 -15.15 33.80
N ASP A 149 18.19 -15.12 34.06
CA ASP A 149 18.94 -13.88 34.17
C ASP A 149 19.23 -13.33 32.76
N PHE A 150 18.46 -12.30 32.38
CA PHE A 150 18.64 -11.51 31.15
C PHE A 150 19.09 -10.08 31.47
N LYS A 151 19.67 -9.84 32.64
CA LYS A 151 20.28 -8.54 33.00
C LYS A 151 21.72 -8.50 32.55
N GLN A 152 22.17 -7.35 32.04
CA GLN A 152 23.58 -7.17 31.70
C GLN A 152 24.47 -7.35 32.94
N ASP A 153 25.63 -7.95 32.74
CA ASP A 153 26.71 -7.95 33.72
C ASP A 153 27.44 -6.61 33.71
N GLU A 154 27.91 -6.16 34.88
CA GLU A 154 28.76 -4.98 34.98
C GLU A 154 30.04 -5.16 34.18
N HIS A 155 30.42 -4.14 33.41
CA HIS A 155 31.70 -4.09 32.71
C HIS A 155 32.85 -4.11 33.72
N THR A 156 33.56 -5.22 33.82
CA THR A 156 34.95 -5.16 34.26
C THR A 156 35.74 -4.59 33.09
N ASN A 157 36.08 -3.30 33.17
CA ASN A 157 37.10 -2.68 32.33
C ASN A 157 38.38 -3.51 32.45
N SER A 158 38.63 -4.38 31.49
CA SER A 158 39.90 -5.06 31.31
C SER A 158 40.11 -5.20 29.82
N GLN A 159 41.00 -4.35 29.31
CA GLN A 159 41.44 -4.28 27.93
C GLN A 159 41.70 -5.67 27.33
N LYS A 160 40.82 -6.10 26.44
CA LYS A 160 41.14 -6.71 25.15
C LYS A 160 39.84 -6.79 24.36
N GLU A 161 39.72 -5.97 23.32
CA GLU A 161 38.68 -6.08 22.30
C GLU A 161 38.91 -7.36 21.49
N THR A 162 38.55 -8.51 22.04
CA THR A 162 38.20 -9.66 21.20
C THR A 162 36.77 -9.41 20.73
N SER A 163 36.66 -8.82 19.54
CA SER A 163 35.40 -8.66 18.81
C SER A 163 34.91 -10.05 18.40
N TYR A 164 34.21 -10.74 19.29
CA TYR A 164 33.49 -11.96 18.96
C TYR A 164 32.16 -11.57 18.31
N THR A 165 32.00 -11.97 17.06
CA THR A 165 30.73 -11.78 16.36
C THR A 165 29.73 -12.83 16.84
N THR A 166 28.43 -12.51 16.77
CA THR A 166 27.35 -13.42 17.18
C THR A 166 27.27 -14.71 16.35
N ASP A 167 27.96 -14.76 15.21
CA ASP A 167 28.01 -15.88 14.27
C ASP A 167 29.04 -16.97 14.67
N ASP A 168 30.01 -16.67 15.54
CA ASP A 168 31.08 -17.62 15.91
C ASP A 168 30.65 -18.67 16.95
N TYR A 169 29.44 -18.58 17.52
CA TYR A 169 29.07 -19.35 18.73
C TYR A 169 28.46 -20.74 18.50
N ASP A 170 28.05 -21.08 17.28
CA ASP A 170 27.51 -22.44 17.03
C ASP A 170 28.60 -23.53 17.12
N ASN A 171 29.88 -23.14 17.20
CA ASN A 171 31.04 -24.04 17.29
C ASN A 171 31.99 -23.74 18.48
N MET A 172 31.65 -22.84 19.41
CA MET A 172 32.57 -22.48 20.50
C MET A 172 32.36 -23.32 21.75
N ASP A 173 33.45 -23.96 22.19
CA ASP A 173 33.50 -24.73 23.43
C ASP A 173 33.54 -23.81 24.65
N THR A 174 32.38 -23.65 25.29
CA THR A 174 32.20 -22.75 26.44
C THR A 174 33.07 -23.12 27.65
N GLU A 175 33.66 -24.31 27.65
CA GLU A 175 34.55 -24.80 28.71
C GLU A 175 35.95 -24.16 28.67
N THR A 176 36.32 -23.53 27.55
CA THR A 176 37.66 -22.94 27.36
C THR A 176 37.72 -21.40 27.48
N MET A 177 36.57 -20.73 27.53
CA MET A 177 36.49 -19.27 27.58
C MET A 177 36.65 -18.73 29.01
N SER A 178 37.28 -17.55 29.15
CA SER A 178 37.34 -16.88 30.45
C SER A 178 35.96 -16.37 30.88
N ASN A 179 35.75 -16.22 32.19
CA ASN A 179 34.50 -15.65 32.73
C ASN A 179 34.20 -14.25 32.17
N ASN A 180 35.23 -13.47 31.83
CA ASN A 180 35.04 -12.12 31.29
C ASN A 180 34.57 -12.17 29.82
N ASP A 181 35.11 -13.10 29.02
CA ASP A 181 34.67 -13.29 27.63
C ASP A 181 33.23 -13.79 27.58
N LEU A 182 32.87 -14.74 28.45
CA LEU A 182 31.50 -15.25 28.57
C LEU A 182 30.50 -14.13 28.93
N LYS A 183 30.86 -13.23 29.85
CA LYS A 183 30.03 -12.07 30.21
C LYS A 183 29.86 -11.10 29.03
N SER A 184 30.93 -10.85 28.28
CA SER A 184 30.89 -9.98 27.10
C SER A 184 29.93 -10.52 26.03
N VAL A 185 30.09 -11.80 25.66
CA VAL A 185 29.19 -12.47 24.70
C VAL A 185 27.76 -12.50 25.20
N ARG A 186 27.55 -12.81 26.49
CA ARG A 186 26.22 -12.77 27.12
C ARG A 186 25.57 -11.39 27.01
N ASN A 187 26.31 -10.32 27.30
CA ASN A 187 25.81 -8.94 27.19
C ASN A 187 25.43 -8.59 25.75
N SER A 188 26.25 -9.00 24.77
CA SER A 188 25.93 -8.84 23.34
C SER A 188 24.63 -9.57 22.97
N LEU A 189 24.49 -10.83 23.36
CA LEU A 189 23.27 -11.63 23.11
C LEU A 189 22.04 -11.04 23.82
N ILE A 190 22.18 -10.48 25.03
CA ILE A 190 21.09 -9.79 25.74
C ILE A 190 20.66 -8.56 24.95
N ASN A 191 21.59 -7.78 24.41
CA ASN A 191 21.28 -6.61 23.57
C ASN A 191 20.50 -7.02 22.33
N GLU A 192 20.97 -8.04 21.61
CA GLU A 192 20.28 -8.59 20.45
C GLU A 192 18.90 -9.14 20.80
N TYR A 193 18.76 -9.83 21.93
CA TYR A 193 17.48 -10.31 22.42
C TYR A 193 16.49 -9.17 22.69
N GLN A 194 16.93 -8.05 23.29
CA GLN A 194 16.05 -6.88 23.51
C GLN A 194 15.73 -6.17 22.18
N SER A 195 16.70 -6.03 21.28
CA SER A 195 16.51 -5.49 19.93
C SER A 195 15.44 -6.27 19.16
N ILE A 196 15.53 -7.61 19.14
CA ILE A 196 14.52 -8.48 18.51
C ILE A 196 13.15 -8.31 19.17
N LYS A 197 13.07 -8.21 20.50
CA LYS A 197 11.77 -7.97 21.16
C LYS A 197 11.12 -6.66 20.72
N GLN A 198 11.92 -5.61 20.51
CA GLN A 198 11.43 -4.34 20.00
C GLN A 198 10.97 -4.48 18.54
N GLN A 199 11.77 -5.10 17.66
CA GLN A 199 11.38 -5.38 16.28
C GLN A 199 10.08 -6.22 16.19
N MET A 200 9.90 -7.22 17.06
CA MET A 200 8.66 -7.99 17.15
C MET A 200 7.46 -7.14 17.57
N LYS A 201 7.65 -6.15 18.46
CA LYS A 201 6.60 -5.21 18.85
C LYS A 201 6.21 -4.31 17.67
N ASP A 202 7.20 -3.83 16.93
CA ASP A 202 6.99 -2.98 15.77
C ASP A 202 6.26 -3.75 14.66
N GLU A 203 6.65 -5.00 14.41
CA GLU A 203 5.94 -5.87 13.45
C GLU A 203 4.49 -6.14 13.88
N LYS A 204 4.24 -6.32 15.18
CA LYS A 204 2.86 -6.47 15.69
C LYS A 204 2.03 -5.18 15.52
N ASN A 205 2.65 -4.01 15.68
CA ASN A 205 1.99 -2.74 15.42
C ASN A 205 1.71 -2.55 13.92
N ASN A 206 2.64 -2.94 13.06
CA ASN A 206 2.47 -2.96 11.61
C ASN A 206 1.27 -3.84 11.19
N GLN A 207 1.16 -5.06 11.72
CA GLN A 207 0.01 -5.94 11.46
C GLN A 207 -1.32 -5.29 11.85
N LYS A 208 -1.38 -4.62 13.00
CA LYS A 208 -2.58 -3.87 13.42
C LYS A 208 -2.90 -2.72 12.47
N ALA A 209 -1.89 -1.97 12.03
CA ALA A 209 -2.08 -0.88 11.09
C ALA A 209 -2.63 -1.37 9.75
N ILE A 210 -2.08 -2.47 9.21
CA ILE A 210 -2.57 -3.10 7.98
C ILE A 210 -4.02 -3.56 8.16
N GLN A 211 -4.36 -4.20 9.28
CA GLN A 211 -5.74 -4.62 9.56
C GLN A 211 -6.69 -3.41 9.60
N ASN A 212 -6.31 -2.35 10.31
CA ASN A 212 -7.11 -1.13 10.35
C ASN A 212 -7.32 -0.52 8.95
N SER A 213 -6.32 -0.59 8.06
CA SER A 213 -6.46 -0.13 6.68
C SER A 213 -7.40 -1.00 5.85
N ILE A 214 -7.43 -2.32 6.08
CA ILE A 214 -8.41 -3.23 5.47
C ILE A 214 -9.81 -2.89 5.95
N ASP A 215 -9.98 -2.71 7.27
CA ASP A 215 -11.28 -2.40 7.87
C ASP A 215 -11.81 -1.06 7.36
N GLN A 216 -10.98 -0.02 7.32
CA GLN A 216 -11.34 1.29 6.75
C GLN A 216 -11.74 1.22 5.27
N LEU A 217 -11.07 0.37 4.48
CA LEU A 217 -11.41 0.19 3.07
C LEU A 217 -12.74 -0.55 2.91
N ASN A 218 -13.02 -1.54 3.76
CA ASN A 218 -14.30 -2.24 3.77
C ASN A 218 -15.44 -1.31 4.22
N ASP A 219 -15.24 -0.52 5.27
CA ASP A 219 -16.23 0.48 5.72
C ASP A 219 -16.55 1.47 4.59
N LEU A 220 -15.51 1.97 3.91
CA LEU A 220 -15.68 2.84 2.73
C LEU A 220 -16.43 2.14 1.60
N MET A 221 -16.15 0.86 1.36
CA MET A 221 -16.84 0.06 0.34
C MET A 221 -18.33 -0.10 0.69
N ASP A 222 -18.66 -0.35 1.94
CA ASP A 222 -20.05 -0.50 2.40
C ASP A 222 -20.79 0.84 2.33
N ASP A 223 -20.14 1.95 2.67
CA ASP A 223 -20.71 3.30 2.54
C ASP A 223 -20.98 3.72 1.09
N MET A 224 -20.34 3.07 0.11
CA MET A 224 -20.56 3.37 -1.31
C MET A 224 -21.97 3.00 -1.79
N ASP A 225 -22.67 2.10 -1.10
CA ASP A 225 -24.08 1.81 -1.40
C ASP A 225 -24.97 3.06 -1.23
N ASN A 226 -24.54 4.04 -0.44
CA ASN A 226 -25.24 5.32 -0.26
C ASN A 226 -24.93 6.36 -1.37
N LEU A 227 -23.94 6.10 -2.24
CA LEU A 227 -23.57 7.00 -3.32
C LEU A 227 -24.36 6.66 -4.60
N THR A 228 -25.32 7.53 -4.94
CA THR A 228 -26.01 7.50 -6.23
C THR A 228 -25.02 7.59 -7.40
N THR A 229 -25.11 6.65 -8.33
CA THR A 229 -24.50 6.75 -9.67
C THR A 229 -24.86 8.09 -10.31
N LEU A 230 -23.85 8.93 -10.58
CA LEU A 230 -23.94 9.99 -11.59
C LEU A 230 -23.93 9.31 -12.96
N SER A 231 -25.05 8.70 -13.34
CA SER A 231 -25.32 8.43 -14.73
C SER A 231 -26.14 9.60 -15.28
N HIS A 232 -26.04 9.77 -16.60
CA HIS A 232 -26.74 10.73 -17.46
C HIS A 232 -25.94 11.99 -17.82
N ASN A 233 -25.41 11.94 -19.05
CA ASN A 233 -24.96 13.03 -19.94
C ASN A 233 -23.46 13.37 -19.94
N TYR A 234 -22.67 12.53 -20.62
CA TYR A 234 -21.30 12.88 -21.07
C TYR A 234 -21.27 13.14 -22.57
N LYS A 235 -20.53 14.19 -22.97
CA LYS A 235 -20.30 14.52 -24.38
C LYS A 235 -18.92 14.03 -24.81
N TRP A 236 -18.89 13.08 -25.74
CA TRP A 236 -17.67 12.50 -26.29
C TRP A 236 -17.20 13.27 -27.52
N LEU A 237 -15.88 13.53 -27.60
CA LEU A 237 -15.24 14.14 -28.77
C LEU A 237 -14.39 13.10 -29.50
N GLN A 238 -14.82 12.69 -30.69
CA GLN A 238 -14.08 11.76 -31.55
C GLN A 238 -13.34 12.54 -32.65
N ASP A 239 -12.06 12.24 -32.86
CA ASP A 239 -11.28 12.80 -33.96
C ASP A 239 -11.74 12.21 -35.30
N LYS A 240 -11.90 13.08 -36.31
CA LYS A 240 -12.19 12.70 -37.70
C LYS A 240 -10.94 12.10 -38.34
#